data_AF-A0A563W0K8-F1
#
_entry.id   AF-A0A563W0K8-F1
#
_cell.length_a   1.000
_cell.length_b   1.000
_cell.length_c   1.000
_cell.angle_alpha   90.00
_cell.angle_beta   90.00
_cell.angle_gamma   90.00
#
_symmetry.space_group_name_H-M   'P 1'
#
loop_
_entity.id
_entity.type
_entity.pdbx_description
1 polymer ?
#
loop_
_entity_poly.entity_id
_entity_poly.type
_entity_poly.pdbx_seq_one_letter_code
_entity_poly.pdbx_strand_id
1 'polypeptide(L)'
;MIAFEITINNETKIIAGIDDISVLSFVLSFRRASALEDDLVDSIDLSVVGLLHHDEYDDERLDWLKRQVTLGDEITIRVIETSEPTKPIKRRREDPDLVKKAQRKYYENLKEKYEKT
;
A
#
# COMPACT_ATOMS: atom_id res chain seq x y z
N MET A 1 -12.69 15.70 3.56
CA MET A 1 -11.41 14.97 3.69
C MET A 1 -10.56 15.20 2.43
N ILE A 2 -9.23 15.13 2.54
CA ILE A 2 -8.34 15.06 1.36
C ILE A 2 -8.39 13.64 0.78
N ALA A 3 -8.52 13.54 -0.53
CA ALA A 3 -8.57 12.27 -1.26
C ALA A 3 -7.79 12.35 -2.57
N PHE A 4 -7.41 11.18 -3.10
CA PHE A 4 -6.88 11.03 -4.44
C PHE A 4 -8.01 10.57 -5.36
N GLU A 5 -8.38 11.38 -6.34
CA GLU A 5 -9.14 10.96 -7.50
C GLU A 5 -8.18 10.35 -8.52
N ILE A 6 -8.41 9.09 -8.89
CA ILE A 6 -7.59 8.33 -9.84
C ILE A 6 -8.45 7.90 -11.02
N THR A 7 -7.93 8.12 -12.21
CA THR A 7 -8.50 7.66 -13.49
C THR A 7 -7.40 6.98 -14.30
N ILE A 8 -7.71 5.83 -14.90
CA ILE A 8 -6.81 5.09 -15.79
C ILE A 8 -7.48 5.00 -17.16
N ASN A 9 -6.83 5.45 -18.24
CA ASN A 9 -7.36 5.39 -19.61
C ASN A 9 -8.79 5.93 -19.77
N ASN A 10 -9.15 6.99 -19.03
CA ASN A 10 -10.52 7.54 -18.97
C ASN A 10 -11.61 6.57 -18.48
N GLU A 11 -11.24 5.45 -17.82
CA GLU A 11 -12.16 4.53 -17.16
C GLU A 11 -12.75 5.11 -15.85
N THR A 12 -13.54 4.31 -15.15
CA THR A 12 -14.21 4.69 -13.90
C THR A 12 -13.27 5.31 -12.88
N LYS A 13 -13.69 6.47 -12.37
CA LYS A 13 -13.04 7.21 -11.31
C LYS A 13 -13.04 6.43 -9.99
N ILE A 14 -11.86 6.30 -9.38
CA ILE A 14 -11.67 5.82 -8.01
C ILE A 14 -11.32 7.02 -7.13
N ILE A 15 -12.02 7.20 -6.03
CA ILE A 15 -11.72 8.23 -5.03
C ILE A 15 -11.17 7.53 -3.79
N ALA A 16 -9.85 7.52 -3.65
CA ALA A 16 -9.17 6.95 -2.49
C ALA A 16 -9.05 8.00 -1.39
N GLY A 17 -9.71 7.76 -0.28
CA GLY A 17 -9.71 8.65 0.88
C GLY A 17 -10.64 8.09 1.94
N ILE A 18 -10.37 8.43 3.19
CA ILE A 18 -11.27 8.20 4.31
C ILE A 18 -10.94 9.25 5.37
N ASP A 19 -11.89 9.56 6.24
CA ASP A 19 -11.63 10.38 7.41
C ASP A 19 -10.59 9.70 8.31
N ASP A 20 -9.82 10.51 9.05
CA ASP A 20 -8.79 10.07 10.00
C ASP A 20 -7.65 9.23 9.39
N ILE A 21 -7.45 9.32 8.07
CA ILE A 21 -6.32 8.67 7.41
C ILE A 21 -4.99 9.27 7.86
N SER A 22 -4.08 8.43 8.33
CA SER A 22 -2.74 8.87 8.74
C SER A 22 -1.81 9.01 7.54
N VAL A 23 -1.91 8.07 6.59
CA VAL A 23 -1.13 8.08 5.34
C VAL A 23 -2.01 7.63 4.19
N LEU A 24 -2.02 8.40 3.10
CA LEU A 24 -2.59 8.00 1.83
C LEU A 24 -1.48 7.98 0.78
N SER A 25 -1.29 6.83 0.14
CA SER A 25 -0.17 6.59 -0.77
C SER A 25 -0.66 6.13 -2.14
N PHE A 26 -0.12 6.76 -3.18
CA PHE A 26 -0.16 6.27 -4.54
C PHE A 26 1.23 5.74 -4.90
N VAL A 27 1.32 4.48 -5.29
CA VAL A 27 2.60 3.82 -5.57
C VAL A 27 2.55 3.17 -6.94
N LEU A 28 3.42 3.62 -7.84
CA LEU A 28 3.69 3.00 -9.13
C LEU A 28 5.10 2.39 -9.10
N SER A 29 5.18 1.07 -9.26
CA SER A 29 6.45 0.32 -9.15
C SER A 29 6.75 -0.38 -10.46
N PHE A 30 7.93 -0.15 -11.03
CA PHE A 30 8.46 -0.94 -12.13
C PHE A 30 9.44 -1.97 -11.59
N ARG A 31 9.26 -3.23 -11.95
CA ARG A 31 10.18 -4.31 -11.67
C ARG A 31 10.67 -4.89 -12.99
N ARG A 32 11.98 -4.84 -13.18
CA ARG A 32 12.66 -5.55 -14.28
C ARG A 32 12.84 -7.02 -13.91
N ALA A 33 12.51 -7.92 -14.83
CA ALA A 33 12.80 -9.33 -14.66
C ALA A 33 14.31 -9.57 -14.57
N SER A 34 14.72 -10.46 -13.67
CA SER A 34 16.12 -10.88 -13.57
C SER A 34 16.41 -11.90 -14.67
N ALA A 35 17.55 -11.78 -15.34
CA ALA A 35 18.00 -12.75 -16.34
C ALA A 35 18.26 -14.16 -15.78
N LEU A 36 18.20 -14.34 -14.45
CA LEU A 36 18.36 -15.62 -13.76
C LEU A 36 17.04 -16.37 -13.52
N GLU A 37 15.90 -15.72 -13.78
CA GLU A 37 14.56 -16.29 -13.58
C GLU A 37 13.82 -16.27 -14.92
N ASP A 38 14.01 -17.34 -15.71
CA ASP A 38 13.53 -17.49 -17.09
C ASP A 38 12.01 -17.27 -17.28
N ASP A 39 11.23 -17.34 -16.20
CA ASP A 39 9.76 -17.22 -16.23
C ASP A 39 9.23 -15.84 -15.79
N LEU A 40 10.10 -14.88 -15.43
CA LEU A 40 9.65 -13.55 -15.02
C LEU A 40 9.64 -12.57 -16.19
N VAL A 41 8.56 -11.78 -16.23
CA VAL A 41 8.38 -10.68 -17.17
C VAL A 41 8.44 -9.35 -16.41
N ASP A 42 8.97 -8.33 -17.08
CA ASP A 42 8.88 -6.94 -16.63
C ASP A 42 7.44 -6.60 -16.21
N SER A 43 7.30 -5.98 -15.05
CA SER A 43 6.00 -5.67 -14.45
C SER A 43 5.95 -4.21 -14.01
N ILE A 44 4.82 -3.56 -14.26
CA ILE A 44 4.50 -2.26 -13.68
C ILE A 44 3.25 -2.44 -12.81
N ASP A 45 3.42 -2.31 -11.51
CA ASP A 45 2.37 -2.46 -10.51
C ASP A 45 1.93 -1.09 -10.00
N LEU A 46 0.63 -0.85 -10.07
CA LEU A 46 -0.01 0.31 -9.47
C LEU A 46 -0.78 -0.12 -8.22
N SER A 47 -0.57 0.61 -7.12
CA SER A 47 -1.37 0.48 -5.92
C SER A 47 -1.73 1.82 -5.30
N VAL A 48 -2.95 1.91 -4.77
CA VAL A 48 -3.39 3.02 -3.93
C VAL A 48 -3.84 2.47 -2.60
N VAL A 49 -3.15 2.89 -1.55
CA VAL A 49 -3.26 2.30 -0.23
C VAL A 49 -3.33 3.39 0.83
N GLY A 50 -3.98 3.09 1.93
CA GLY A 50 -4.06 3.96 3.09
C GLY A 50 -3.67 3.22 4.35
N LEU A 51 -3.23 4.00 5.33
CA LEU A 51 -3.00 3.56 6.69
C LEU A 51 -3.91 4.38 7.61
N LEU A 52 -4.67 3.69 8.43
CA LEU A 52 -5.31 4.26 9.62
C LEU A 52 -4.51 3.83 10.83
N HIS A 53 -4.29 4.75 11.75
CA HIS A 53 -3.67 4.46 13.03
C HIS A 53 -4.78 4.43 14.09
N HIS A 54 -4.97 3.30 14.76
CA HIS A 54 -5.95 3.19 15.85
C HIS A 54 -5.28 3.35 17.22
N ASP A 55 -4.32 2.47 17.52
CA ASP A 55 -3.59 2.40 18.80
C ASP A 55 -2.15 1.89 18.59
N GLU A 56 -1.35 1.83 19.66
CA GLU A 56 0.02 1.30 19.61
C GLU A 56 0.02 -0.15 19.07
N TYR A 57 0.59 -0.33 17.88
CA TYR A 57 0.67 -1.60 17.13
C TYR A 57 -0.65 -2.07 16.49
N ASP A 58 -1.61 -1.16 16.30
CA ASP A 58 -2.90 -1.46 15.70
C ASP A 58 -3.17 -0.59 14.47
N ASP A 59 -2.40 -0.88 13.42
CA ASP A 59 -2.55 -0.23 12.13
C ASP A 59 -3.57 -0.97 11.28
N GLU A 60 -4.46 -0.21 10.64
CA GLU A 60 -5.37 -0.73 9.62
C GLU A 60 -4.95 -0.24 8.24
N ARG A 61 -4.61 -1.19 7.38
CA ARG A 61 -4.30 -0.94 5.98
C ARG A 61 -5.56 -1.04 5.12
N LEU A 62 -5.75 -0.04 4.29
CA LEU A 62 -6.81 0.06 3.28
C LEU A 62 -6.17 -0.06 1.90
N ASP A 63 -6.75 -0.86 1.01
CA ASP A 63 -6.36 -0.93 -0.39
C ASP A 63 -7.55 -0.46 -1.25
N TRP A 64 -7.40 0.57 -2.08
CA TRP A 64 -8.42 1.03 -3.05
C TRP A 64 -8.17 0.50 -4.45
N LEU A 65 -6.90 0.37 -4.82
CA LEU A 65 -6.50 -0.07 -6.14
C LEU A 65 -5.27 -0.97 -6.01
N LYS A 66 -5.30 -2.08 -6.73
CA LYS A 66 -4.13 -2.91 -7.03
C LYS A 66 -4.30 -3.47 -8.43
N ARG A 67 -3.51 -2.98 -9.39
CA ARG A 67 -3.63 -3.31 -10.80
C ARG A 67 -2.25 -3.32 -11.46
N GLN A 68 -2.04 -4.24 -12.39
CA GLN A 68 -0.90 -4.19 -13.30
C GLN A 68 -1.23 -3.23 -14.44
N VAL A 69 -0.31 -2.31 -14.74
CA VAL A 69 -0.45 -1.37 -15.86
C VAL A 69 0.55 -1.73 -16.95
N THR A 70 0.23 -1.32 -18.17
CA THR A 70 1.03 -1.63 -19.35
C THR A 70 1.53 -0.36 -20.03
N LEU A 71 2.52 -0.51 -20.91
CA LEU A 71 3.05 0.62 -21.67
C LEU A 71 1.94 1.25 -22.51
N GLY A 72 1.82 2.57 -22.41
CA GLY A 72 0.77 3.33 -23.10
C GLY A 72 -0.46 3.63 -22.25
N ASP A 73 -0.60 3.02 -21.07
CA ASP A 73 -1.66 3.41 -20.13
C ASP A 73 -1.44 4.84 -19.60
N GLU A 74 -2.49 5.64 -19.58
CA GLU A 74 -2.50 6.97 -18.97
C GLU A 74 -3.12 6.90 -17.58
N ILE A 75 -2.42 7.44 -16.58
CA ILE A 75 -2.90 7.51 -15.21
C ILE A 75 -2.98 8.98 -14.80
N THR A 76 -4.19 9.45 -14.52
CA THR A 76 -4.44 10.79 -13.99
C THR A 76 -4.72 10.71 -12.50
N ILE A 77 -4.03 11.53 -11.71
CA ILE A 77 -4.26 11.68 -10.28
C ILE A 77 -4.60 13.13 -10.00
N ARG A 78 -5.68 13.36 -9.25
CA ARG A 78 -6.03 14.68 -8.72
C ARG A 78 -6.16 14.59 -7.21
N VAL A 79 -5.54 15.54 -6.51
CA VAL A 79 -5.76 15.72 -5.08
C VAL A 79 -7.01 16.59 -4.94
N ILE A 80 -8.04 16.04 -4.31
CA ILE A 80 -9.34 16.69 -4.17
C ILE A 80 -9.76 16.75 -2.70
N GLU A 81 -10.67 17.66 -2.41
CA GLU A 81 -11.46 17.63 -1.19
C GLU A 81 -12.83 17.02 -1.51
N THR A 82 -13.29 16.09 -0.68
CA THR A 82 -14.58 15.40 -0.85
C THR A 82 -15.09 14.86 0.48
N SER A 83 -16.39 14.56 0.55
CA SER A 83 -17.03 13.82 1.63
C SER A 83 -17.47 12.41 1.20
N GLU A 84 -17.29 12.06 -0.08
CA GLU A 84 -17.83 10.83 -0.68
C GLU A 84 -16.71 10.01 -1.34
N PRO A 85 -15.86 9.32 -0.56
CA PRO A 85 -14.83 8.47 -1.12
C PRO A 85 -15.42 7.16 -1.65
N THR A 86 -14.69 6.53 -2.58
CA THR A 86 -14.99 5.16 -3.02
C THR A 86 -14.65 4.19 -1.88
N LYS A 87 -15.46 3.15 -1.70
CA LYS A 87 -15.16 2.10 -0.72
C LYS A 87 -13.86 1.36 -1.10
N PRO A 88 -12.95 1.10 -0.15
CA PRO A 88 -11.74 0.33 -0.43
C PRO A 88 -12.10 -1.11 -0.84
N ILE A 89 -11.31 -1.67 -1.76
CA ILE A 89 -11.46 -3.07 -2.21
C ILE A 89 -11.01 -4.07 -1.14
N LYS A 90 -10.15 -3.63 -0.21
CA LYS A 90 -9.70 -4.44 0.92
C LYS A 90 -9.39 -3.60 2.14
N ARG A 91 -9.68 -4.16 3.31
CA ARG A 91 -9.31 -3.63 4.62
C ARG A 91 -8.60 -4.75 5.38
N ARG A 92 -7.45 -4.47 5.99
CA ARG A 92 -6.69 -5.42 6.80
C ARG A 92 -6.20 -4.71 8.04
N ARG A 93 -6.60 -5.22 9.19
CA ARG A 93 -6.07 -4.81 10.49
C ARG A 93 -5.03 -5.84 10.91
N GLU A 94 -3.88 -5.37 11.37
CA GLU A 94 -2.88 -6.27 11.95
C GLU A 94 -3.36 -6.75 13.32
N ASP A 95 -3.02 -7.98 13.69
CA ASP A 95 -3.27 -8.48 15.04
C ASP A 95 -2.16 -7.93 15.97
N PRO A 96 -2.49 -7.08 16.96
CA PRO A 96 -1.48 -6.45 17.81
C PRO A 96 -0.58 -7.45 18.54
N ASP A 97 -1.11 -8.62 18.92
CA ASP A 97 -0.32 -9.64 19.61
C ASP A 97 0.68 -10.32 18.66
N LEU A 98 0.31 -10.50 17.39
CA LEU A 98 1.23 -11.00 16.36
C LEU A 98 2.33 -9.98 16.05
N VAL A 99 1.99 -8.69 15.96
CA VAL A 99 2.97 -7.61 15.71
C VAL A 99 3.98 -7.54 16.85
N LYS A 100 3.51 -7.51 18.10
CA LYS A 100 4.38 -7.51 19.29
C LYS A 100 5.29 -8.73 19.34
N LYS A 101 4.77 -9.92 19.04
CA LYS A 101 5.56 -11.17 19.01
C LYS A 101 6.64 -11.13 17.92
N ALA A 102 6.32 -10.59 16.74
CA ALA A 102 7.27 -10.44 15.65
C ALA A 102 8.39 -9.44 16.00
N GLN A 103 8.06 -8.30 16.59
CA GLN A 103 9.05 -7.31 17.05
C GLN A 103 9.97 -7.87 18.13
N ARG A 104 9.43 -8.61 19.10
CA ARG A 104 10.25 -9.29 20.12
C ARG A 104 11.23 -10.26 19.50
N LYS A 105 10.77 -11.11 18.57
CA LYS A 105 11.63 -12.06 17.87
C LYS A 105 12.72 -11.34 17.06
N TYR A 106 12.37 -10.24 16.41
CA TYR A 106 13.33 -9.42 15.68
C TYR A 106 14.41 -8.83 16.60
N TYR A 107 14.01 -8.30 17.75
CA TYR A 107 14.93 -7.82 18.78
C TYR A 107 15.86 -8.94 19.28
N GLU A 108 15.33 -10.12 19.58
CA GLU A 108 16.14 -11.28 20.01
C GLU A 108 17.17 -11.69 18.95
N ASN A 109 16.81 -11.68 17.67
CA ASN A 109 17.73 -11.97 16.56
C ASN A 109 18.83 -10.90 16.43
N LEU A 110 18.48 -9.61 16.55
CA LEU A 110 19.46 -8.52 16.54
C LEU A 110 20.43 -8.65 17.72
N LYS A 111 19.90 -8.94 18.90
CA LYS A 111 20.68 -9.16 20.11
C LYS A 111 21.69 -10.29 19.89
N GLU A 112 21.25 -11.43 19.38
CA GLU A 112 22.16 -12.55 19.09
C GLU A 112 23.25 -12.19 18.08
N LYS A 113 22.89 -11.44 17.03
CA LYS A 113 23.81 -11.06 15.95
C LYS A 113 24.90 -10.07 16.41
N TYR A 114 24.58 -9.18 17.36
CA TYR A 114 25.46 -8.05 17.70
C TYR A 114 26.01 -8.07 19.13
N GLU A 115 25.44 -8.84 20.05
CA GLU A 115 25.89 -8.91 21.45
C GLU A 115 26.64 -10.20 21.82
N LYS A 116 26.65 -11.23 20.98
CA LYS A 116 27.58 -12.35 21.14
C LYS A 116 28.95 -11.95 20.58
N THR A 117 29.76 -11.27 21.41
CA THR A 117 31.22 -11.15 21.27
C THR A 117 31.89 -12.03 22.32
#